data_AF-A0A851MCP8-F1
#
_entry.id   AF-A0A851MCP8-F1
#
_cell.length_a   1.000
_cell.length_b   1.000
_cell.length_c   1.000
_cell.angle_alpha   90.00
_cell.angle_beta   90.00
_cell.angle_gamma   90.00
#
_symmetry.space_group_name_H-M   'P 1'
#
loop_
_entity.id
_entity.type
_entity.pdbx_description
1 polymer ?
#
loop_
_entity_poly.entity_id
_entity_poly.type
_entity_poly.pdbx_seq_one_letter_code
_entity_poly.pdbx_strand_id
1 'polypeptide(L)' 'IVAQAPRCQPLPPKAWWELGALYRAPPKAFGGDLKGVAGHLEHLAGLQVGGLVLGPVYPPKPKDPQN' A
#
# COMPACT_ATOMS: atom_id res chain seq x y z
N ILE A 1 8.43 -42.82 14.94
CA ILE A 1 8.32 -42.17 13.61
C ILE A 1 8.04 -40.67 13.74
N VAL A 2 7.08 -40.22 14.56
CA VAL A 2 6.85 -38.76 14.82
C VAL A 2 8.04 -38.05 15.49
N ALA A 3 8.78 -38.74 16.37
CA ALA A 3 9.95 -38.18 17.07
C ALA A 3 11.16 -37.89 16.16
N GLN A 4 11.18 -38.40 14.92
CA GLN A 4 12.27 -38.19 13.97
C GLN A 4 11.97 -37.05 12.98
N ALA A 5 10.76 -36.47 13.01
CA ALA A 5 10.43 -35.35 12.14
C ALA A 5 11.21 -34.10 12.58
N PRO A 6 11.81 -33.35 11.63
CA PRO A 6 12.44 -32.07 11.94
C PRO A 6 11.42 -31.12 12.57
N ARG A 7 11.85 -30.37 13.59
CA ARG A 7 11.00 -29.34 14.18
C ARG A 7 10.72 -28.25 13.14
N CYS A 8 9.50 -27.73 13.16
CA CYS A 8 9.13 -26.58 12.34
C CYS A 8 10.11 -25.42 12.62
N GLN A 9 10.68 -24.86 11.56
CA GLN A 9 11.48 -23.65 11.64
C GLN A 9 10.56 -22.48 12.03
N PRO A 10 11.02 -21.54 12.88
CA PRO A 10 10.27 -20.32 13.14
C PRO A 10 10.13 -19.54 11.83
N LEU A 11 8.93 -19.01 11.57
CA LEU A 11 8.75 -18.14 10.41
C LEU A 11 9.63 -16.89 10.56
N PRO A 12 10.27 -16.42 9.48
CA PRO A 12 11.01 -15.17 9.52
C PRO A 12 10.05 -14.01 9.82
N PRO A 13 10.51 -12.96 10.52
CA PRO A 13 9.71 -11.77 10.74
C PRO A 13 9.39 -11.13 9.39
N LYS A 14 8.12 -10.78 9.18
CA LYS A 14 7.64 -10.10 7.97
C LYS A 14 7.42 -8.63 8.26
N ALA A 15 7.78 -7.77 7.32
CA ALA A 15 7.44 -6.35 7.39
C ALA A 15 5.96 -6.13 7.06
N TRP A 16 5.37 -5.02 7.49
CA TRP A 16 3.93 -4.75 7.30
C TRP A 16 3.51 -4.75 5.82
N TRP A 17 4.39 -4.29 4.91
CA TRP A 17 4.14 -4.28 3.47
C TRP A 17 4.19 -5.67 2.82
N GLU A 18 4.70 -6.69 3.52
CA GLU A 18 4.76 -8.09 3.04
C GLU A 18 3.52 -8.90 3.44
N LEU A 19 2.67 -8.33 4.31
CA LEU A 19 1.49 -8.99 4.84
C LEU A 19 0.26 -8.83 3.94
N GLY A 20 0.30 -7.94 2.94
CA GLY A 20 -0.83 -7.68 2.07
C GLY A 20 -0.49 -6.93 0.79
N ALA A 21 -1.47 -6.80 -0.09
CA ALA A 21 -1.30 -6.06 -1.34
C ALA A 21 -1.23 -4.54 -1.09
N LEU A 22 -0.38 -3.85 -1.84
CA LEU A 22 -0.34 -2.39 -1.86
C LEU A 22 -1.16 -1.89 -3.04
N TYR A 23 -2.12 -1.00 -2.77
CA TYR A 23 -2.95 -0.39 -3.81
C TYR A 23 -2.43 1.00 -4.19
N ARG A 24 -2.30 1.29 -5.49
CA ARG A 24 -1.87 2.61 -5.96
C ARG A 24 -3.08 3.43 -6.36
N ALA A 25 -3.32 4.52 -5.63
CA ALA A 25 -4.44 5.43 -5.86
C ALA A 25 -3.94 6.88 -5.97
N PRO A 26 -3.82 7.44 -7.18
CA PRO A 26 -3.55 8.86 -7.33
C PRO A 26 -4.74 9.67 -6.80
N PRO A 27 -4.55 10.64 -5.88
CA PRO A 27 -5.64 11.35 -5.20
C PRO A 27 -6.67 11.95 -6.18
N LYS A 28 -6.17 12.55 -7.27
CA LYS A 28 -7.00 13.20 -8.29
C LYS A 28 -7.91 12.24 -9.05
N ALA A 29 -7.47 11.01 -9.32
CA ALA A 29 -8.27 10.04 -10.06
C ALA A 29 -9.15 9.18 -9.16
N PHE A 30 -8.73 8.95 -7.91
CA PHE A 30 -9.44 8.08 -6.99
C PHE A 30 -10.54 8.78 -6.21
N GLY A 31 -10.29 9.99 -5.70
CA GLY A 31 -11.24 10.72 -4.86
C GLY A 31 -11.33 12.21 -5.15
N GLY A 32 -10.74 12.69 -6.25
CA GLY A 32 -10.59 14.12 -6.57
C GLY A 32 -9.57 14.82 -5.68
N ASP A 33 -9.75 14.72 -4.36
CA ASP A 33 -8.96 15.33 -3.30
C ASP A 33 -8.60 14.32 -2.20
N LEU A 34 -7.67 14.69 -1.32
CA LEU A 34 -7.31 13.88 -0.14
C LEU A 34 -8.50 13.59 0.79
N LYS A 35 -9.47 14.52 0.87
CA LYS A 35 -10.72 14.29 1.64
C LYS A 35 -11.60 13.23 0.99
N GLY A 36 -11.67 13.18 -0.34
CA GLY A 36 -12.41 12.14 -1.04
C GLY A 36 -11.75 10.77 -0.86
N VAL A 37 -10.41 10.71 -0.95
CA VAL A 37 -9.64 9.50 -0.60
C VAL A 37 -9.97 9.03 0.83
N ALA A 38 -10.06 9.96 1.79
CA ALA A 38 -10.41 9.64 3.17
C ALA A 38 -11.80 8.96 3.28
N GLY A 39 -12.77 9.41 2.50
CA GLY A 39 -14.11 8.80 2.43
C GLY A 39 -14.14 7.39 1.84
N HIS A 40 -13.12 7.01 1.06
CA HIS A 40 -13.01 5.68 0.44
C HIS A 40 -12.15 4.69 1.25
N LEU A 41 -11.66 5.06 2.45
CA LEU A 41 -10.86 4.14 3.27
C LEU A 41 -11.64 2.88 3.65
N GLU A 42 -12.94 2.98 3.94
CA GLU A 42 -13.74 1.78 4.26
C GLU A 42 -13.83 0.82 3.08
N HIS A 43 -13.94 1.34 1.85
CA HIS A 43 -13.91 0.51 0.65
C HIS A 43 -12.58 -0.22 0.48
N LEU A 44 -11.46 0.47 0.75
CA LEU A 44 -10.12 -0.13 0.74
C LEU A 44 -9.94 -1.16 1.86
N ALA A 45 -10.53 -0.92 3.04
CA ALA A 45 -10.52 -1.90 4.13
C ALA A 45 -11.27 -3.19 3.72
N GLY A 46 -12.40 -3.07 3.01
CA GLY A 46 -13.13 -4.21 2.46
C GLY A 46 -12.36 -5.02 1.41
N LEU A 47 -11.42 -4.38 0.69
CA LEU A 47 -10.51 -5.03 -0.26
C LEU A 47 -9.32 -5.73 0.42
N GLN A 48 -9.18 -5.61 1.74
CA GLN A 48 -8.12 -6.24 2.53
C GLN A 48 -6.70 -5.89 2.04
N VAL A 49 -6.53 -4.67 1.52
CA VAL A 49 -5.22 -4.15 1.12
C VAL A 49 -4.40 -3.75 2.34
N GLY A 50 -3.12 -4.13 2.35
CA GLY A 50 -2.19 -3.87 3.45
C GLY A 50 -1.60 -2.46 3.44
N GLY A 51 -1.76 -1.72 2.34
CA GLY A 51 -1.25 -0.36 2.23
C GLY A 51 -1.76 0.40 1.01
N LEU A 52 -1.69 1.72 1.09
CA LEU A 52 -2.12 2.65 0.04
C LEU A 52 -0.95 3.52 -0.40
N VAL A 53 -0.67 3.53 -1.71
CA VAL A 53 0.34 4.37 -2.33
C VAL A 53 -0.34 5.57 -2.97
N LEU A 54 -0.25 6.71 -2.29
CA LEU A 54 -0.77 8.00 -2.75
C LEU A 54 0.33 8.79 -3.45
N GLY A 55 0.16 9.12 -4.73
CA GLY A 55 1.11 10.03 -5.38
C GLY A 55 0.68 10.56 -6.74
N PRO A 56 1.20 11.74 -7.16
CA PRO A 56 1.95 12.74 -6.39
C PRO A 56 1.01 13.69 -5.62
N VAL A 57 1.33 13.98 -4.35
CA VAL A 57 0.57 14.93 -3.52
C VAL A 57 1.18 16.34 -3.61
N TYR A 58 2.48 16.42 -3.87
CA TYR A 58 3.18 17.67 -4.08
C TYR A 58 2.89 18.25 -5.46
N PRO A 59 2.80 19.59 -5.59
CA PRO A 59 2.67 20.22 -6.89
C PRO A 59 3.87 19.84 -7.77
N PRO A 60 3.66 19.54 -9.07
CA PRO A 60 4.76 19.31 -9.99
C PRO A 60 5.64 20.56 -10.02
N LYS A 61 6.96 20.37 -9.98
CA LYS A 61 7.89 21.49 -10.20
C LYS A 61 7.61 22.10 -11.58
N PRO A 62 7.66 23.44 -11.72
CA PRO A 62 7.58 24.07 -13.02
C PRO A 62 8.63 23.43 -13.95
N LYS A 63 8.21 23.07 -15.16
CA LYS A 63 9.14 22.61 -16.19
C LYS A 63 10.03 23.79 -16.54
N ASP A 64 11.33 23.70 -16.24
CA ASP A 64 12.31 24.67 -16.69
C ASP A 64 12.36 24.60 -18.22
N PRO A 65 12.10 25.70 -18.96
CA PRO A 65 12.01 25.66 -20.42
C PRO A 65 13.35 25.46 -21.15
N GLN A 66 14.46 25.19 -20.45
CA GLN A 66 15.78 24.93 -21.04
C GLN A 66 16.30 23.50 -20.79
N ASN A 67 15.62 22.47 -21.30
CA ASN A 67 16.23 21.21 -21.79
C ASN A 67 15.20 20.42 -22.62
#